data_AF-A0A220SGP0-F1
#
_entry.id   AF-A0A220SGP0-F1
#
_cell.length_a   1.000
_cell.length_b   1.000
_cell.length_c   1.000
_cell.angle_alpha   90.00
_cell.angle_beta   90.00
_cell.angle_gamma   90.00
#
_symmetry.space_group_name_H-M   'P 1'
#
loop_
_entity.id
_entity.type
_entity.pdbx_description
1 polymer ?
#
loop_
_entity_poly.entity_id
_entity_poly.type
_entity_poly.pdbx_seq_one_letter_code
_entity_poly.pdbx_strand_id
1 'polypeptide(L)'
;MKNNNRAVWIDYLRGFITLLVVAHHSSLAYTTFASFDKAAYSNSTHPIVDRYRWVGLDIFEDFNDIFFMSLMFLISGIFVIKGLNKGTQLYLKERFYRLFIPFLIGVCILMVIAHYPAFLLAYGKGDLKDYLVDFFTVESWPVGPPWFIWVLFAFNIIITLLYPYLKDRITSLSLKFNKLKNSPLNVLLIFYSLTWILYLPMILSFGSGTWKGIGPFDFQVSRILLYFGYFSLGVIIGGIKIEQGLFGDTSELFRNPILWILSCISVYAIVKVIEQPLESMISRNILTNFQATLLYRSVWTFSCSLSCLTFLIFFKRFFNYPTKWWQSLSLNAYGIYLIHYIFVLWCQYELLDANIPAFGKFMITFCISFSVSWYLTFLLRKSKFVQRYL
;
A
#
# COMPACT_ATOMS: atom_id res chain seq x y z
N MET A 1 0.42 33.51 1.98
CA MET A 1 -0.16 32.95 0.74
C MET A 1 -1.41 32.15 1.11
N LYS A 2 -2.59 32.59 0.65
CA LYS A 2 -3.90 31.98 0.94
C LYS A 2 -3.95 30.53 0.43
N ASN A 3 -3.92 29.55 1.33
CA ASN A 3 -4.20 28.14 1.02
C ASN A 3 -5.72 27.95 0.86
N ASN A 4 -6.28 28.31 -0.29
CA ASN A 4 -7.66 27.98 -0.66
C ASN A 4 -7.74 26.53 -1.17
N ASN A 5 -8.59 25.71 -0.54
CA ASN A 5 -9.17 24.46 -1.05
C ASN A 5 -8.21 23.39 -1.59
N ARG A 6 -7.26 22.92 -0.78
CA ARG A 6 -6.75 21.55 -0.94
C ARG A 6 -7.42 20.69 0.12
N ALA A 7 -7.96 19.54 -0.27
CA ALA A 7 -8.50 18.54 0.65
C ALA A 7 -7.37 17.98 1.55
N VAL A 8 -6.99 18.75 2.58
CA VAL A 8 -5.83 18.48 3.47
C VAL A 8 -5.87 17.08 4.05
N TRP A 9 -7.07 16.60 4.39
CA TRP A 9 -7.29 15.26 4.92
C TRP A 9 -6.81 14.14 3.98
N ILE A 10 -6.81 14.33 2.65
CA ILE A 10 -6.29 13.34 1.69
C ILE A 10 -4.77 13.27 1.75
N ASP A 11 -4.11 14.42 1.87
CA ASP A 11 -2.67 14.47 2.03
C ASP A 11 -2.27 13.83 3.37
N TYR A 12 -3.05 14.04 4.43
CA TYR A 12 -2.82 13.42 5.75
C TYR A 12 -3.04 11.92 5.71
N LEU A 13 -4.11 11.46 5.05
CA LEU A 13 -4.36 10.04 4.85
C LEU A 13 -3.22 9.38 4.07
N ARG A 14 -2.69 10.03 3.03
CA ARG A 14 -1.50 9.54 2.32
C ARG A 14 -0.30 9.42 3.25
N GLY A 15 -0.03 10.44 4.07
CA GLY A 15 1.06 10.41 5.04
C GLY A 15 0.90 9.31 6.09
N PHE A 16 -0.33 9.07 6.54
CA PHE A 16 -0.65 7.97 7.44
C PHE A 16 -0.45 6.60 6.80
N ILE A 17 -0.86 6.40 5.55
CA ILE A 17 -0.62 5.14 4.84
C ILE A 17 0.88 4.90 4.67
N THR A 18 1.68 5.94 4.41
CA THR A 18 3.14 5.80 4.44
C THR A 18 3.66 5.37 5.81
N LEU A 19 3.13 5.91 6.91
CA LEU A 19 3.47 5.44 8.26
C LEU A 19 3.16 3.95 8.41
N LEU A 20 1.99 3.51 7.93
CA LEU A 20 1.60 2.10 7.94
C LEU A 20 2.51 1.22 7.09
N VAL A 21 3.00 1.70 5.94
CA VAL A 21 4.01 0.98 5.12
C VAL A 21 5.28 0.72 5.95
N VAL A 22 5.79 1.74 6.65
CA VAL A 22 6.98 1.58 7.50
C VAL A 22 6.71 0.61 8.64
N ALA A 23 5.56 0.72 9.31
CA ALA A 23 5.17 -0.19 10.39
C ALA A 23 5.05 -1.63 9.90
N HIS A 24 4.43 -1.86 8.75
CA HIS A 24 4.27 -3.16 8.13
C HIS A 24 5.61 -3.83 7.82
N HIS A 25 6.54 -3.14 7.14
CA HIS A 25 7.86 -3.72 6.89
C HIS A 25 8.68 -3.90 8.17
N SER A 26 8.46 -3.06 9.19
CA SER A 26 9.10 -3.21 10.50
C SER A 26 8.60 -4.43 11.27
N SER A 27 7.37 -4.90 11.03
CA SER A 27 6.79 -6.05 11.74
C SER A 27 7.08 -7.41 11.09
N LEU A 28 7.29 -7.46 9.77
CA LEU A 28 7.42 -8.71 9.00
C LEU A 28 8.52 -9.65 9.50
N ALA A 29 9.63 -9.12 10.03
CA ALA A 29 10.72 -9.93 10.59
C ALA A 29 10.33 -10.71 11.85
N TYR A 30 9.14 -10.50 12.41
CA TYR A 30 8.74 -10.97 13.73
C TYR A 30 7.39 -11.70 13.74
N THR A 31 6.76 -11.93 12.58
CA THR A 31 5.50 -12.68 12.45
C THR A 31 5.71 -14.19 12.60
N THR A 32 4.72 -14.92 13.11
CA THR A 32 4.86 -16.37 13.36
C THR A 32 4.99 -17.20 12.09
N PHE A 33 4.46 -16.69 10.97
CA PHE A 33 4.59 -17.30 9.66
C PHE A 33 5.88 -16.91 8.92
N ALA A 34 6.75 -16.08 9.52
CA ALA A 34 7.95 -15.61 8.85
C ALA A 34 8.94 -16.77 8.60
N SER A 35 9.37 -16.91 7.34
CA SER A 35 10.35 -17.91 6.91
C SER A 35 11.49 -17.25 6.14
N PHE A 36 12.70 -17.79 6.35
CA PHE A 36 13.92 -17.37 5.66
C PHE A 36 14.40 -18.48 4.73
N ASP A 37 14.55 -18.16 3.46
CA ASP A 37 15.20 -19.02 2.49
C ASP A 37 16.65 -18.55 2.29
N LYS A 38 17.60 -19.38 2.74
CA LYS A 38 19.03 -19.10 2.65
C LYS A 38 19.55 -19.21 1.21
N ALA A 39 18.87 -19.97 0.34
CA ALA A 39 19.30 -20.19 -1.04
C ALA A 39 18.93 -19.03 -1.96
N ALA A 40 17.82 -18.34 -1.66
CA ALA A 40 17.40 -17.10 -2.30
C ALA A 40 16.55 -16.31 -1.31
N TYR A 41 17.10 -15.25 -0.69
CA TYR A 41 16.41 -14.56 0.40
C TYR A 41 15.20 -13.74 -0.09
N SER A 42 15.05 -13.50 -1.39
CA SER A 42 13.85 -12.99 -2.04
C SER A 42 12.65 -13.94 -1.99
N ASN A 43 12.87 -15.25 -1.85
CA ASN A 43 11.80 -16.24 -1.63
C ASN A 43 11.33 -16.28 -0.17
N SER A 44 12.05 -15.63 0.74
CA SER A 44 11.64 -15.48 2.13
C SER A 44 10.34 -14.68 2.22
N THR A 45 9.58 -14.86 3.29
CA THR A 45 8.45 -13.94 3.59
C THR A 45 8.92 -12.52 3.85
N HIS A 46 10.16 -12.36 4.32
CA HIS A 46 10.85 -11.09 4.52
C HIS A 46 12.37 -11.30 4.51
N PRO A 47 13.21 -10.37 4.02
CA PRO A 47 14.66 -10.59 3.90
C PRO A 47 15.41 -10.77 5.22
N ILE A 48 14.83 -10.34 6.35
CA ILE A 48 15.37 -10.59 7.70
C ILE A 48 14.30 -11.25 8.54
N VAL A 49 14.64 -12.32 9.25
CA VAL A 49 13.66 -13.18 9.93
C VAL A 49 14.23 -13.54 11.31
N ASP A 50 13.65 -12.96 12.37
CA ASP A 50 14.17 -13.04 13.74
C ASP A 50 13.70 -14.28 14.52
N ARG A 51 14.51 -14.89 15.38
CA ARG A 51 14.04 -16.04 16.17
C ARG A 51 12.86 -15.73 17.11
N TYR A 52 12.71 -14.50 17.59
CA TYR A 52 11.59 -14.08 18.43
C TYR A 52 10.38 -13.72 17.57
N ARG A 53 9.25 -14.39 17.83
CA ARG A 53 7.98 -14.20 17.11
C ARG A 53 6.87 -13.71 18.02
N TRP A 54 5.90 -13.01 17.45
CA TRP A 54 4.69 -12.62 18.20
C TRP A 54 3.44 -12.60 17.33
N VAL A 55 2.42 -13.38 17.72
CA VAL A 55 1.13 -13.49 17.02
C VAL A 55 0.38 -12.15 16.88
N GLY A 56 0.64 -11.19 17.76
CA GLY A 56 0.05 -9.85 17.63
C GLY A 56 0.51 -9.12 16.37
N LEU A 57 1.71 -9.41 15.85
CA LEU A 57 2.20 -8.85 14.59
C LEU A 57 1.56 -9.53 13.38
N ASP A 58 1.15 -10.79 13.49
CA ASP A 58 0.38 -11.47 12.43
C ASP A 58 -0.97 -10.77 12.24
N ILE A 59 -1.67 -10.47 13.34
CA ILE A 59 -2.95 -9.74 13.31
C ILE A 59 -2.75 -8.34 12.72
N PHE A 60 -1.70 -7.62 13.14
CA PHE A 60 -1.41 -6.30 12.59
C PHE A 60 -1.08 -6.35 11.09
N GLU A 61 -0.25 -7.30 10.67
CA GLU A 61 0.17 -7.48 9.28
C GLU A 61 -1.02 -7.82 8.39
N ASP A 62 -1.81 -8.82 8.79
CA ASP A 62 -3.02 -9.25 8.10
C ASP A 62 -4.01 -8.10 7.89
N PHE A 63 -4.26 -7.31 8.95
CA PHE A 63 -5.18 -6.17 8.85
C PHE A 63 -4.64 -5.12 7.89
N ASN A 64 -3.34 -4.80 7.98
CA ASN A 64 -2.77 -3.78 7.14
C ASN A 64 -2.80 -4.22 5.67
N ASP A 65 -2.35 -5.44 5.37
CA ASP A 65 -2.30 -6.05 4.03
C ASP A 65 -3.66 -6.07 3.32
N ILE A 66 -4.77 -6.20 4.08
CA ILE A 66 -6.13 -6.22 3.55
C ILE A 66 -6.47 -5.00 2.70
N PHE A 67 -6.07 -3.79 3.09
CA PHE A 67 -6.62 -2.57 2.50
C PHE A 67 -5.58 -1.55 2.01
N PHE A 68 -4.40 -1.49 2.63
CA PHE A 68 -3.57 -0.28 2.53
C PHE A 68 -3.10 0.00 1.10
N MET A 69 -2.70 -1.03 0.34
CA MET A 69 -2.32 -0.87 -1.07
C MET A 69 -3.49 -0.45 -1.94
N SER A 70 -4.66 -1.08 -1.78
CA SER A 70 -5.89 -0.71 -2.49
C SER A 70 -6.25 0.76 -2.24
N LEU A 71 -6.17 1.21 -0.99
CA LEU A 71 -6.41 2.60 -0.61
C LEU A 71 -5.35 3.56 -1.18
N MET A 72 -4.08 3.16 -1.20
CA MET A 72 -2.99 3.96 -1.76
C MET A 72 -3.14 4.17 -3.27
N PHE A 73 -3.56 3.14 -4.01
CA PHE A 73 -3.91 3.24 -5.43
C PHE A 73 -5.13 4.15 -5.64
N LEU A 74 -6.18 4.01 -4.83
CA LEU A 74 -7.37 4.87 -4.89
C LEU A 74 -7.01 6.35 -4.70
N ILE A 75 -6.26 6.69 -3.64
CA ILE A 75 -5.85 8.07 -3.37
C ILE A 75 -4.99 8.62 -4.49
N SER A 76 -4.13 7.78 -5.10
CA SER A 76 -3.31 8.18 -6.24
C SER A 76 -4.15 8.50 -7.48
N GLY A 77 -5.25 7.77 -7.68
CA GLY A 77 -6.22 8.01 -8.76
C GLY A 77 -6.96 9.34 -8.67
N ILE A 78 -7.29 9.81 -7.46
CA ILE A 78 -8.07 11.05 -7.22
C ILE A 78 -7.47 12.28 -7.93
N PHE A 79 -6.15 12.34 -8.09
CA PHE A 79 -5.48 13.53 -8.64
C PHE A 79 -5.20 13.43 -10.15
N VAL A 80 -5.58 12.33 -10.81
CA VAL A 80 -5.26 12.06 -12.21
C VAL A 80 -5.94 13.06 -13.15
N ILE A 81 -7.26 13.25 -13.03
CA ILE A 81 -8.03 14.13 -13.92
C ILE A 81 -7.53 15.58 -13.86
N LYS A 82 -7.26 16.08 -12.64
CA LYS A 82 -6.68 17.42 -12.45
C LYS A 82 -5.32 17.56 -13.15
N GLY A 83 -4.51 16.50 -13.18
CA GLY A 83 -3.25 16.47 -13.90
C GLY A 83 -3.42 16.45 -15.41
N LEU A 84 -4.33 15.59 -15.92
CA LEU A 84 -4.61 15.45 -17.35
C LEU A 84 -5.20 16.72 -17.97
N ASN A 85 -5.94 17.53 -17.21
CA ASN A 85 -6.45 18.83 -17.66
C ASN A 85 -5.33 19.82 -18.02
N LYS A 86 -4.08 19.60 -17.58
CA LYS A 86 -2.92 20.39 -18.02
C LYS A 86 -2.37 19.95 -19.40
N GLY A 87 -2.88 18.86 -19.95
CA GLY A 87 -2.41 18.23 -21.18
C GLY A 87 -1.72 16.88 -20.94
N THR A 88 -2.04 15.90 -21.79
CA THR A 88 -1.52 14.51 -21.76
C THR A 88 -0.01 14.44 -21.73
N GLN A 89 0.69 15.17 -22.61
CA GLN A 89 2.15 15.13 -22.71
C GLN A 89 2.83 15.67 -21.45
N LEU A 90 2.33 16.80 -20.92
CA LEU A 90 2.86 17.38 -19.69
C LEU A 90 2.59 16.46 -18.49
N TYR A 91 1.42 15.83 -18.45
CA TYR A 91 1.07 14.87 -17.42
C TYR A 91 2.02 13.67 -17.39
N LEU A 92 2.27 13.03 -18.54
CA LEU A 92 3.22 11.91 -18.64
C LEU A 92 4.64 12.32 -18.27
N LYS A 93 5.08 13.51 -18.70
CA LYS A 93 6.38 14.06 -18.31
C LYS A 93 6.48 14.23 -16.79
N GLU A 94 5.46 14.80 -16.15
CA GLU A 94 5.42 14.94 -14.68
C GLU A 94 5.48 13.57 -13.99
N ARG A 95 4.77 12.55 -14.50
CA ARG A 95 4.77 11.18 -13.94
C ARG A 95 6.09 10.45 -14.14
N PHE A 96 6.75 10.62 -15.28
CA PHE A 96 8.06 10.03 -15.56
C PHE A 96 9.10 10.48 -14.52
N TYR A 97 9.22 11.79 -14.27
CA TYR A 97 10.19 12.30 -13.31
C TYR A 97 9.81 12.11 -11.84
N ARG A 98 8.52 11.94 -11.53
CA ARG A 98 8.04 11.77 -10.15
C ARG A 98 7.77 10.34 -9.73
N LEU A 99 7.73 9.39 -10.67
CA LEU A 99 7.50 7.98 -10.38
C LEU A 99 8.61 7.13 -11.00
N PHE A 100 8.78 7.17 -12.32
CA PHE A 100 9.70 6.26 -13.01
C PHE A 100 11.18 6.50 -12.64
N ILE A 101 11.64 7.75 -12.62
CA ILE A 101 13.02 8.05 -12.21
C ILE A 101 13.29 7.68 -10.74
N PRO A 102 12.45 8.08 -9.75
CA PRO A 102 12.61 7.59 -8.38
C PRO A 102 12.53 6.07 -8.23
N PHE A 103 11.69 5.40 -9.04
CA PHE A 103 11.65 3.94 -9.08
C PHE A 103 12.99 3.35 -9.51
N LEU A 104 13.59 3.83 -10.62
CA LEU A 104 14.91 3.37 -11.07
C LEU A 104 15.99 3.59 -10.02
N ILE A 105 16.02 4.76 -9.38
CA ILE A 105 16.93 5.03 -8.25
C ILE A 105 16.66 4.05 -7.10
N GLY A 106 15.39 3.80 -6.81
CA GLY A 106 14.94 2.85 -5.80
C GLY A 106 15.52 1.45 -6.03
N VAL A 107 15.36 0.89 -7.23
CA VAL A 107 15.75 -0.49 -7.51
C VAL A 107 17.23 -0.66 -7.85
N CYS A 108 17.90 0.36 -8.41
CA CYS A 108 19.33 0.28 -8.76
C CYS A 108 20.26 0.64 -7.60
N ILE A 109 19.78 1.43 -6.63
CA ILE A 109 20.63 1.96 -5.55
C ILE A 109 20.04 1.58 -4.20
N LEU A 110 18.79 1.98 -3.93
CA LEU A 110 18.23 1.84 -2.58
C LEU A 110 18.02 0.37 -2.20
N MET A 111 17.51 -0.47 -3.12
CA MET A 111 17.30 -1.90 -2.86
C MET A 111 18.60 -2.68 -2.76
N VAL A 112 19.64 -2.30 -3.50
CA VAL A 112 21.00 -2.87 -3.37
C VAL A 112 21.58 -2.55 -1.99
N ILE A 113 21.36 -1.33 -1.46
CA ILE A 113 21.81 -1.01 -0.10
C ILE A 113 20.96 -1.75 0.95
N ALA A 114 19.65 -1.88 0.70
CA ALA A 114 18.72 -2.45 1.66
C ALA A 114 18.91 -3.96 1.86
N HIS A 115 19.19 -4.72 0.80
CA HIS A 115 19.23 -6.20 0.89
C HIS A 115 20.59 -6.77 1.31
N TYR A 116 21.63 -5.94 1.41
CA TYR A 116 22.96 -6.41 1.83
C TYR A 116 22.96 -7.16 3.18
N PRO A 117 22.20 -6.75 4.22
CA PRO A 117 22.10 -7.52 5.46
C PRO A 117 21.52 -8.94 5.28
N ALA A 118 20.60 -9.13 4.33
CA ALA A 118 20.04 -10.44 4.02
C ALA A 118 21.10 -11.36 3.40
N PHE A 119 21.95 -10.81 2.51
CA PHE A 119 23.11 -11.53 1.98
C PHE A 119 24.11 -11.91 3.08
N LEU A 120 24.43 -10.99 4.01
CA LEU A 120 25.28 -11.30 5.16
C LEU A 120 24.72 -12.44 6.00
N LEU A 121 23.41 -12.43 6.25
CA LEU A 121 22.71 -13.49 6.98
C LEU A 121 22.73 -14.82 6.22
N ALA A 122 22.52 -14.79 4.90
CA ALA A 122 22.50 -15.97 4.06
C ALA A 122 23.89 -16.61 3.89
N TYR A 123 24.94 -15.83 3.69
CA TYR A 123 26.26 -16.39 3.36
C TYR A 123 27.28 -16.36 4.50
N GLY A 124 27.04 -15.57 5.55
CA GLY A 124 27.99 -15.41 6.67
C GLY A 124 29.29 -14.69 6.29
N LYS A 125 29.38 -14.14 5.08
CA LYS A 125 30.51 -13.38 4.55
C LYS A 125 30.02 -12.15 3.80
N GLY A 126 30.84 -11.10 3.75
CA GLY A 126 30.46 -9.78 3.25
C GLY A 126 31.17 -9.31 1.99
N ASP A 127 31.63 -10.20 1.11
CA ASP A 127 32.26 -9.74 -0.13
C ASP A 127 31.25 -9.00 -1.03
N LEU A 128 31.56 -7.74 -1.36
CA LEU A 128 30.67 -6.86 -2.11
C LEU A 128 30.48 -7.32 -3.57
N LYS A 129 31.50 -7.93 -4.16
CA LYS A 129 31.41 -8.41 -5.54
C LYS A 129 30.50 -9.63 -5.61
N ASP A 130 30.65 -10.58 -4.70
CA ASP A 130 29.76 -11.73 -4.56
C ASP A 130 28.32 -11.26 -4.33
N TYR A 131 28.10 -10.28 -3.46
CA TYR A 131 26.77 -9.72 -3.22
C TYR A 131 26.13 -9.11 -4.47
N LEU A 132 26.87 -8.31 -5.23
CA LEU A 132 26.32 -7.68 -6.43
C LEU A 132 25.96 -8.73 -7.49
N VAL A 133 26.79 -9.77 -7.65
CA VAL A 133 26.48 -10.88 -8.56
C VAL A 133 25.22 -11.60 -8.09
N ASP A 134 25.16 -11.98 -6.81
CA ASP A 134 24.00 -12.64 -6.18
C ASP A 134 22.71 -11.84 -6.37
N PHE A 135 22.73 -10.54 -6.04
CA PHE A 135 21.57 -9.65 -6.11
C PHE A 135 20.94 -9.57 -7.51
N PHE A 136 21.76 -9.54 -8.56
CA PHE A 136 21.28 -9.46 -9.95
C PHE A 136 21.02 -10.83 -10.60
N THR A 137 21.50 -11.94 -10.02
CA THR A 137 21.39 -13.27 -10.63
C THR A 137 20.51 -14.21 -9.81
N VAL A 138 20.90 -14.53 -8.59
CA VAL A 138 20.16 -15.44 -7.70
C VAL A 138 18.86 -14.78 -7.26
N GLU A 139 18.95 -13.57 -6.72
CA GLU A 139 17.79 -12.81 -6.25
C GLU A 139 16.99 -12.16 -7.39
N SER A 140 17.49 -12.27 -8.63
CA SER A 140 16.81 -11.80 -9.84
C SER A 140 16.40 -10.32 -9.80
N TRP A 141 17.23 -9.47 -9.17
CA TRP A 141 17.04 -8.03 -9.03
C TRP A 141 15.71 -7.65 -8.34
N PRO A 142 15.58 -7.96 -7.03
CA PRO A 142 14.32 -7.85 -6.31
C PRO A 142 13.83 -6.40 -6.26
N VAL A 143 12.57 -6.20 -6.62
CA VAL A 143 11.96 -4.87 -6.71
C VAL A 143 11.82 -4.16 -5.36
N GLY A 144 11.59 -4.94 -4.29
CA GLY A 144 11.26 -4.44 -2.95
C GLY A 144 10.05 -3.50 -2.93
N PRO A 145 9.88 -2.64 -1.90
CA PRO A 145 8.73 -1.74 -1.80
C PRO A 145 8.45 -0.90 -3.06
N PRO A 146 9.45 -0.38 -3.82
CA PRO A 146 9.22 0.37 -5.05
C PRO A 146 8.29 -0.26 -6.11
N TRP A 147 7.89 -1.53 -6.00
CA TRP A 147 6.93 -2.19 -6.90
C TRP A 147 5.67 -1.36 -7.12
N PHE A 148 5.13 -0.75 -6.06
CA PHE A 148 3.94 0.10 -6.15
C PHE A 148 4.15 1.29 -7.09
N ILE A 149 5.35 1.89 -7.08
CA ILE A 149 5.64 3.10 -7.87
C ILE A 149 5.61 2.78 -9.36
N TRP A 150 6.22 1.67 -9.79
CA TRP A 150 6.21 1.32 -11.21
C TRP A 150 4.82 0.87 -11.66
N VAL A 151 4.09 0.09 -10.84
CA VAL A 151 2.71 -0.31 -11.16
C VAL A 151 1.82 0.94 -11.26
N LEU A 152 1.97 1.89 -10.34
CA LEU A 152 1.27 3.17 -10.40
C LEU A 152 1.66 3.96 -11.66
N PHE A 153 2.92 3.98 -12.05
CA PHE A 153 3.37 4.61 -13.29
C PHE A 153 2.71 3.95 -14.52
N ALA A 154 2.66 2.62 -14.58
CA ALA A 154 1.99 1.88 -15.64
C ALA A 154 0.49 2.20 -15.71
N PHE A 155 -0.21 2.23 -14.57
CA PHE A 155 -1.63 2.64 -14.52
C PHE A 155 -1.85 4.06 -15.00
N ASN A 156 -0.92 4.98 -14.68
CA ASN A 156 -0.94 6.34 -15.18
C ASN A 156 -0.76 6.41 -16.70
N ILE A 157 0.09 5.57 -17.29
CA ILE A 157 0.21 5.48 -18.76
C ILE A 157 -1.11 4.99 -19.35
N ILE A 158 -1.65 3.87 -18.84
CA ILE A 158 -2.88 3.26 -19.33
C ILE A 158 -4.04 4.27 -19.31
N ILE A 159 -4.30 4.91 -18.16
CA ILE A 159 -5.41 5.87 -18.07
C ILE A 159 -5.19 7.08 -18.97
N THR A 160 -3.95 7.51 -19.16
CA THR A 160 -3.64 8.66 -20.02
C THR A 160 -3.89 8.34 -21.50
N LEU A 161 -3.54 7.13 -21.95
CA LEU A 161 -3.83 6.65 -23.31
C LEU A 161 -5.34 6.48 -23.55
N LEU A 162 -6.07 6.01 -22.53
CA LEU A 162 -7.51 5.83 -22.62
C LEU A 162 -8.32 7.12 -22.41
N TYR A 163 -7.72 8.16 -21.82
CA TYR A 163 -8.42 9.38 -21.41
C TYR A 163 -9.19 10.07 -22.55
N PRO A 164 -8.65 10.24 -23.78
CA PRO A 164 -9.38 10.87 -24.87
C PRO A 164 -10.70 10.16 -25.21
N TYR A 165 -10.74 8.83 -25.06
CA TYR A 165 -11.90 8.00 -25.36
C TYR A 165 -12.87 7.85 -24.17
N LEU A 166 -12.37 8.01 -22.95
CA LEU A 166 -13.14 7.79 -21.72
C LEU A 166 -13.56 9.06 -21.01
N LYS A 167 -13.08 10.25 -21.41
CA LYS A 167 -13.32 11.52 -20.70
C LYS A 167 -14.80 11.77 -20.37
N ASP A 168 -15.69 11.60 -21.34
CA ASP A 168 -17.13 11.83 -21.14
C ASP A 168 -17.75 10.74 -20.25
N ARG A 169 -17.30 9.49 -20.39
CA ARG A 169 -17.73 8.38 -19.53
C ARG A 169 -17.28 8.59 -18.09
N ILE A 170 -16.02 9.00 -17.86
CA ILE A 170 -15.49 9.32 -16.54
C ILE A 170 -16.32 10.44 -15.91
N THR A 171 -16.59 11.51 -16.65
CA THR A 171 -17.42 12.63 -16.16
C THR A 171 -18.83 12.17 -15.81
N SER A 172 -19.48 11.38 -16.69
CA SER A 172 -20.81 10.81 -16.45
C SER A 172 -20.84 9.90 -15.22
N LEU A 173 -19.85 9.01 -15.07
CA LEU A 173 -19.71 8.13 -13.92
C LEU A 173 -19.46 8.93 -12.63
N SER A 174 -18.63 9.97 -12.68
CA SER A 174 -18.37 10.85 -11.53
C SER A 174 -19.66 11.50 -11.03
N LEU A 175 -20.48 12.00 -11.95
CA LEU A 175 -21.78 12.61 -11.64
C LEU A 175 -22.78 11.59 -11.09
N LYS A 176 -22.86 10.38 -11.68
CA LYS A 176 -23.71 9.28 -11.18
C LYS A 176 -23.29 8.85 -9.78
N PHE A 177 -22.00 8.68 -9.56
CA PHE A 177 -21.44 8.26 -8.28
C PHE A 177 -21.70 9.32 -7.19
N ASN A 178 -21.66 10.60 -7.55
CA ASN A 178 -22.01 11.69 -6.63
C ASN A 178 -23.46 11.63 -6.12
N LYS A 179 -24.40 11.12 -6.91
CA LYS A 179 -25.81 10.97 -6.48
C LYS A 179 -25.95 10.01 -5.29
N LEU A 180 -24.94 9.16 -5.04
CA LEU A 180 -24.92 8.21 -3.93
C LEU A 180 -24.44 8.83 -2.61
N LYS A 181 -24.16 10.13 -2.56
CA LYS A 181 -23.71 10.81 -1.32
C LYS A 181 -24.67 10.68 -0.14
N ASN A 182 -25.94 10.40 -0.40
CA ASN A 182 -27.00 10.15 0.58
C ASN A 182 -27.40 8.67 0.63
N SER A 183 -26.53 7.76 0.19
CA SER A 183 -26.80 6.33 0.21
C SER A 183 -25.54 5.55 0.61
N PRO A 184 -25.11 5.65 1.90
CA PRO A 184 -23.91 5.00 2.41
C PRO A 184 -23.81 3.50 2.07
N LEU A 185 -24.93 2.78 2.16
CA LEU A 185 -24.99 1.36 1.84
C LEU A 185 -24.70 1.09 0.36
N ASN A 186 -25.23 1.89 -0.57
CA ASN A 186 -24.97 1.72 -2.00
C ASN A 186 -23.51 1.99 -2.34
N VAL A 187 -22.88 2.95 -1.67
CA VAL A 187 -21.43 3.21 -1.81
C VAL A 187 -20.64 1.99 -1.34
N LEU A 188 -20.95 1.44 -0.17
CA LEU A 188 -20.32 0.23 0.35
C LEU A 188 -20.51 -0.97 -0.58
N LEU A 189 -21.73 -1.19 -1.10
CA LEU A 189 -22.02 -2.27 -2.03
C LEU A 189 -21.23 -2.13 -3.32
N ILE A 190 -21.08 -0.92 -3.88
CA ILE A 190 -20.24 -0.72 -5.07
C ILE A 190 -18.77 -1.04 -4.78
N PHE A 191 -18.22 -0.55 -3.67
CA PHE A 191 -16.85 -0.88 -3.27
C PHE A 191 -16.68 -2.39 -3.09
N TYR A 192 -17.62 -3.05 -2.41
CA TYR A 192 -17.59 -4.48 -2.18
C TYR A 192 -17.68 -5.28 -3.48
N SER A 193 -18.69 -5.01 -4.32
CA SER A 193 -18.85 -5.69 -5.61
C SER A 193 -17.64 -5.48 -6.52
N LEU A 194 -17.09 -4.26 -6.59
CA LEU A 194 -15.88 -3.99 -7.36
C LEU A 194 -14.68 -4.79 -6.83
N THR A 195 -14.47 -4.78 -5.51
CA THR A 195 -13.36 -5.51 -4.87
C THR A 195 -13.50 -7.02 -5.11
N TRP A 196 -14.71 -7.56 -4.91
CA TRP A 196 -15.02 -8.97 -5.07
C TRP A 196 -14.80 -9.43 -6.52
N ILE A 197 -15.35 -8.71 -7.51
CA ILE A 197 -15.25 -9.06 -8.93
C ILE A 197 -13.80 -9.01 -9.43
N LEU A 198 -13.02 -8.02 -8.98
CA LEU A 198 -11.65 -7.82 -9.47
C LEU A 198 -10.61 -8.69 -8.76
N TYR A 199 -10.84 -9.05 -7.50
CA TYR A 199 -9.89 -9.84 -6.71
C TYR A 199 -10.19 -11.34 -6.75
N LEU A 200 -11.46 -11.72 -6.60
CA LEU A 200 -11.81 -13.12 -6.35
C LEU A 200 -11.44 -14.07 -7.50
N PRO A 201 -11.70 -13.75 -8.79
CA PRO A 201 -11.26 -14.63 -9.88
C PRO A 201 -9.74 -14.78 -9.92
N MET A 202 -9.02 -13.69 -9.68
CA MET A 202 -7.55 -13.67 -9.74
C MET A 202 -6.92 -14.48 -8.61
N ILE A 203 -7.43 -14.37 -7.39
CA ILE A 203 -6.91 -15.17 -6.25
C ILE A 203 -7.21 -16.66 -6.41
N LEU A 204 -8.37 -17.03 -6.98
CA LEU A 204 -8.74 -18.42 -7.23
C LEU A 204 -7.90 -19.06 -8.34
N SER A 205 -7.49 -18.28 -9.35
CA SER A 205 -6.68 -18.79 -10.46
C SER A 205 -5.17 -18.81 -10.18
N PHE A 206 -4.66 -17.85 -9.40
CA PHE A 206 -3.21 -17.64 -9.25
C PHE A 206 -2.69 -17.77 -7.81
N GLY A 207 -3.55 -17.85 -6.79
CA GLY A 207 -3.12 -17.89 -5.40
C GLY A 207 -2.56 -16.55 -4.88
N SER A 208 -2.31 -16.46 -3.57
CA SER A 208 -1.92 -15.20 -2.91
C SER A 208 -0.47 -14.80 -3.16
N GLY A 209 0.44 -15.77 -3.26
CA GLY A 209 1.88 -15.56 -3.30
C GLY A 209 2.49 -15.40 -4.69
N THR A 210 1.70 -15.40 -5.76
CA THR A 210 2.26 -15.40 -7.13
C THR A 210 2.64 -13.99 -7.59
N TRP A 211 3.94 -13.78 -7.76
CA TRP A 211 4.55 -12.60 -8.39
C TRP A 211 5.07 -12.95 -9.78
N LYS A 212 4.99 -11.99 -10.70
CA LYS A 212 5.55 -12.11 -12.06
C LYS A 212 6.18 -10.79 -12.48
N GLY A 213 7.22 -10.88 -13.29
CA GLY A 213 7.88 -9.74 -13.90
C GLY A 213 9.21 -10.11 -14.53
N ILE A 214 9.96 -9.10 -14.93
CA ILE A 214 11.32 -9.23 -15.50
C ILE A 214 12.20 -8.24 -14.77
N GLY A 215 13.21 -8.73 -14.05
CA GLY A 215 14.04 -7.91 -13.17
C GLY A 215 13.18 -7.15 -12.16
N PRO A 216 13.33 -5.82 -12.02
CA PRO A 216 12.65 -5.05 -10.99
C PRO A 216 11.20 -4.70 -11.36
N PHE A 217 10.68 -5.19 -12.48
CA PHE A 217 9.33 -4.91 -12.96
C PHE A 217 8.33 -5.98 -12.51
N ASP A 218 8.39 -6.33 -11.23
CA ASP A 218 7.55 -7.36 -10.62
C ASP A 218 6.25 -6.79 -10.05
N PHE A 219 5.18 -7.56 -10.20
CA PHE A 219 3.87 -7.27 -9.62
C PHE A 219 3.17 -8.53 -9.12
N GLN A 220 2.32 -8.35 -8.12
CA GLN A 220 1.49 -9.40 -7.57
C GLN A 220 0.28 -9.67 -8.48
N VAL A 221 0.21 -10.88 -9.05
CA VAL A 221 -0.77 -11.23 -10.09
C VAL A 221 -2.19 -11.21 -9.53
N SER A 222 -2.40 -11.75 -8.32
CA SER A 222 -3.73 -11.89 -7.72
C SER A 222 -4.41 -10.55 -7.42
N ARG A 223 -3.65 -9.46 -7.29
CA ARG A 223 -4.17 -8.15 -6.88
C ARG A 223 -4.08 -7.06 -7.95
N ILE A 224 -3.45 -7.33 -9.09
CA ILE A 224 -3.24 -6.29 -10.12
C ILE A 224 -4.55 -5.66 -10.62
N LEU A 225 -5.59 -6.47 -10.83
CA LEU A 225 -6.91 -5.98 -11.25
C LEU A 225 -7.60 -5.19 -10.13
N LEU A 226 -7.50 -5.66 -8.88
CA LEU A 226 -8.00 -4.95 -7.70
C LEU A 226 -7.36 -3.56 -7.60
N TYR A 227 -6.03 -3.49 -7.70
CA TYR A 227 -5.28 -2.24 -7.65
C TYR A 227 -5.66 -1.28 -8.78
N PHE A 228 -5.79 -1.78 -10.01
CA PHE A 228 -6.24 -0.96 -11.14
C PHE A 228 -7.68 -0.48 -10.97
N GLY A 229 -8.56 -1.31 -10.40
CA GLY A 229 -9.94 -0.97 -10.07
C GLY A 229 -10.02 0.16 -9.04
N TYR A 230 -9.26 0.06 -7.95
CA TYR A 230 -9.22 1.10 -6.92
C TYR A 230 -8.60 2.39 -7.46
N PHE A 231 -7.53 2.30 -8.25
CA PHE A 231 -6.96 3.46 -8.95
C PHE A 231 -8.00 4.13 -9.85
N SER A 232 -8.72 3.35 -10.67
CA SER A 232 -9.77 3.85 -11.57
C SER A 232 -10.96 4.44 -10.81
N LEU A 233 -11.36 3.84 -9.68
CA LEU A 233 -12.38 4.40 -8.79
C LEU A 233 -11.92 5.75 -8.23
N GLY A 234 -10.64 5.87 -7.87
CA GLY A 234 -10.00 7.14 -7.53
C GLY A 234 -10.12 8.16 -8.65
N VAL A 235 -9.85 7.78 -9.91
CA VAL A 235 -9.99 8.66 -11.09
C VAL A 235 -11.43 9.16 -11.23
N ILE A 236 -12.43 8.29 -11.03
CA ILE A 236 -13.86 8.64 -11.06
C ILE A 236 -14.21 9.59 -9.91
N ILE A 237 -13.77 9.31 -8.69
CA ILE A 237 -13.98 10.19 -7.52
C ILE A 237 -13.37 11.58 -7.77
N GLY A 238 -12.19 11.63 -8.39
CA GLY A 238 -11.46 12.85 -8.73
C GLY A 238 -11.92 13.58 -9.98
N GLY A 239 -12.93 13.05 -10.70
CA GLY A 239 -13.46 13.66 -11.93
C GLY A 239 -14.28 14.94 -11.69
N ILE A 240 -14.78 15.13 -10.47
CA ILE A 240 -15.44 16.34 -9.99
C ILE A 240 -14.68 16.93 -8.80
N LYS A 241 -14.96 18.20 -8.44
CA LYS A 241 -14.36 18.81 -7.24
C LYS A 241 -14.75 17.98 -6.02
N ILE A 242 -13.77 17.59 -5.20
CA ILE A 242 -13.96 16.70 -4.05
C ILE A 242 -15.00 17.26 -3.08
N GLU A 243 -15.00 18.58 -2.89
CA GLU A 243 -15.92 19.31 -2.01
C GLU A 243 -17.39 19.27 -2.52
N GLN A 244 -17.58 19.07 -3.82
CA GLN A 244 -18.88 18.97 -4.48
C GLN A 244 -19.32 17.52 -4.71
N GLY A 245 -18.42 16.57 -4.45
CA GLY A 245 -18.58 15.16 -4.73
C GLY A 245 -19.05 14.33 -3.54
N LEU A 246 -18.76 13.02 -3.61
CA LEU A 246 -19.07 12.03 -2.58
C LEU A 246 -18.56 12.45 -1.19
N PHE A 247 -17.43 13.16 -1.14
CA PHE A 247 -16.79 13.62 0.09
C PHE A 247 -17.15 15.06 0.47
N GLY A 248 -18.24 15.61 -0.10
CA GLY A 248 -18.77 16.90 0.30
C GLY A 248 -19.34 16.90 1.73
N ASP A 249 -19.37 18.07 2.37
CA ASP A 249 -19.73 18.19 3.79
C ASP A 249 -21.18 17.77 4.11
N THR A 250 -22.05 17.71 3.10
CA THR A 250 -23.44 17.27 3.24
C THR A 250 -23.65 15.76 3.06
N SER A 251 -22.60 14.96 2.84
CA SER A 251 -22.77 13.52 2.60
C SER A 251 -23.14 12.77 3.88
N GLU A 252 -24.09 11.85 3.77
CA GLU A 252 -24.49 10.96 4.87
C GLU A 252 -23.41 9.97 5.28
N LEU A 253 -22.38 9.75 4.43
CA LEU A 253 -21.22 8.90 4.77
C LEU A 253 -20.55 9.34 6.08
N PHE A 254 -20.52 10.66 6.35
CA PHE A 254 -19.85 11.23 7.51
C PHE A 254 -20.76 11.43 8.73
N ARG A 255 -22.04 11.03 8.64
CA ARG A 255 -23.00 11.23 9.73
C ARG A 255 -22.63 10.41 10.97
N ASN A 256 -22.27 9.15 10.76
CA ASN A 256 -21.97 8.18 11.83
C ASN A 256 -20.58 7.54 11.63
N PRO A 257 -19.47 8.28 11.80
CA PRO A 257 -18.12 7.75 11.60
C PRO A 257 -17.79 6.60 12.56
N ILE A 258 -18.36 6.59 13.77
CA ILE A 258 -18.15 5.52 14.76
C ILE A 258 -18.73 4.20 14.25
N LEU A 259 -19.87 4.21 13.56
CA LEU A 259 -20.45 3.00 12.99
C LEU A 259 -19.50 2.36 11.98
N TRP A 260 -18.88 3.16 11.10
CA TRP A 260 -17.86 2.68 10.16
C TRP A 260 -16.67 2.04 10.86
N ILE A 261 -16.15 2.68 11.92
CA ILE A 261 -15.03 2.14 12.72
C ILE A 261 -15.42 0.81 13.38
N LEU A 262 -16.57 0.75 14.04
CA LEU A 262 -17.05 -0.46 14.69
C LEU A 262 -17.28 -1.57 13.67
N SER A 263 -17.94 -1.29 12.55
CA SER A 263 -18.13 -2.28 11.48
C SER A 263 -16.80 -2.76 10.90
N CYS A 264 -15.84 -1.86 10.69
CA CYS A 264 -14.49 -2.21 10.22
C CYS A 264 -13.81 -3.20 11.17
N ILE A 265 -13.82 -2.92 12.48
CA ILE A 265 -13.24 -3.78 13.51
C ILE A 265 -14.00 -5.12 13.57
N SER A 266 -15.33 -5.10 13.58
CA SER A 266 -16.14 -6.31 13.64
C SER A 266 -15.92 -7.22 12.43
N VAL A 267 -15.88 -6.68 11.21
CA VAL A 267 -15.67 -7.48 10.00
C VAL A 267 -14.26 -8.06 9.96
N TYR A 268 -13.25 -7.29 10.35
CA TYR A 268 -11.89 -7.83 10.45
C TYR A 268 -11.79 -8.94 11.52
N ALA A 269 -12.44 -8.78 12.67
CA ALA A 269 -12.53 -9.83 13.67
C ALA A 269 -13.19 -11.10 13.11
N ILE A 270 -14.23 -10.96 12.28
CA ILE A 270 -14.84 -12.11 11.58
C ILE A 270 -13.83 -12.79 10.66
N VAL A 271 -13.03 -12.04 9.87
CA VAL A 271 -11.98 -12.62 9.00
C VAL A 271 -11.04 -13.53 9.80
N LYS A 272 -10.61 -13.12 11.01
CA LYS A 272 -9.74 -13.95 11.87
C LYS A 272 -10.47 -15.13 12.52
N VAL A 273 -11.72 -14.93 12.95
CA VAL A 273 -12.50 -15.99 13.62
C VAL A 273 -12.89 -17.12 12.65
N ILE A 274 -13.12 -16.83 11.37
CA ILE A 274 -13.54 -17.85 10.39
C ILE A 274 -12.38 -18.69 9.83
N GLU A 275 -11.14 -18.26 9.99
CA GLU A 275 -9.95 -18.90 9.42
C GLU A 275 -9.81 -20.36 9.89
N GLN A 276 -9.66 -20.59 11.19
CA GLN A 276 -9.53 -21.94 11.76
C GLN A 276 -10.75 -22.85 11.51
N PRO A 277 -12.01 -22.39 11.66
CA PRO A 277 -13.17 -23.20 11.29
C PRO A 277 -13.17 -23.65 9.83
N LEU A 278 -12.80 -22.76 8.90
CA LEU A 278 -12.74 -23.11 7.48
C LEU A 278 -11.63 -24.13 7.20
N GLU A 279 -10.44 -23.96 7.80
CA GLU A 279 -9.36 -24.95 7.71
C GLU A 279 -9.77 -26.32 8.27
N SER A 280 -10.46 -26.33 9.43
CA SER A 280 -10.99 -27.57 10.00
C SER A 280 -12.08 -28.22 9.12
N MET A 281 -12.86 -27.44 8.38
CA MET A 281 -13.85 -27.98 7.46
C MET A 281 -13.20 -28.58 6.21
N ILE A 282 -12.08 -28.01 5.74
CA ILE A 282 -11.26 -28.58 4.66
C ILE A 282 -10.68 -29.93 5.12
N SER A 283 -10.05 -29.98 6.30
CA SER A 283 -9.40 -31.21 6.79
C SER A 283 -10.39 -32.36 7.04
N ARG A 284 -11.64 -32.05 7.36
CA ARG A 284 -12.74 -33.02 7.51
C ARG A 284 -13.46 -33.35 6.20
N ASN A 285 -12.99 -32.84 5.06
CA ASN A 285 -13.62 -33.00 3.74
C ASN A 285 -15.08 -32.50 3.69
N ILE A 286 -15.47 -31.54 4.53
CA ILE A 286 -16.79 -30.90 4.53
C ILE A 286 -16.88 -29.85 3.42
N LEU A 287 -15.80 -29.08 3.26
CA LEU A 287 -15.65 -28.08 2.20
C LEU A 287 -14.44 -28.40 1.34
N THR A 288 -14.54 -28.12 0.05
CA THR A 288 -13.37 -28.09 -0.83
C THR A 288 -12.53 -26.84 -0.57
N ASN A 289 -11.23 -26.88 -0.91
CA ASN A 289 -10.35 -25.71 -0.89
C ASN A 289 -10.94 -24.51 -1.64
N PHE A 290 -11.60 -24.77 -2.77
CA PHE A 290 -12.28 -23.75 -3.56
C PHE A 290 -13.41 -23.08 -2.77
N GLN A 291 -14.31 -23.86 -2.15
CA GLN A 291 -15.44 -23.34 -1.38
C GLN A 291 -14.97 -22.56 -0.15
N ALA A 292 -14.00 -23.08 0.59
CA ALA A 292 -13.44 -22.39 1.75
C ALA A 292 -12.73 -21.07 1.35
N THR A 293 -11.95 -21.09 0.27
CA THR A 293 -11.31 -19.87 -0.27
C THR A 293 -12.35 -18.85 -0.71
N LEU A 294 -13.42 -19.29 -1.39
CA LEU A 294 -14.51 -18.42 -1.82
C LEU A 294 -15.17 -17.71 -0.63
N LEU A 295 -15.50 -18.45 0.44
CA LEU A 295 -16.10 -17.90 1.65
C LEU A 295 -15.15 -16.94 2.36
N TYR A 296 -13.92 -17.37 2.65
CA TYR A 296 -12.91 -16.56 3.32
C TYR A 296 -12.62 -15.27 2.54
N ARG A 297 -12.37 -15.37 1.24
CA ARG A 297 -12.03 -14.21 0.39
C ARG A 297 -13.22 -13.27 0.15
N SER A 298 -14.46 -13.77 0.26
CA SER A 298 -15.63 -12.89 0.25
C SER A 298 -15.69 -12.00 1.49
N VAL A 299 -15.41 -12.55 2.68
CA VAL A 299 -15.35 -11.73 3.91
C VAL A 299 -14.12 -10.81 3.90
N TRP A 300 -12.98 -11.30 3.41
CA TRP A 300 -11.75 -10.51 3.24
C TRP A 300 -11.96 -9.29 2.34
N THR A 301 -12.65 -9.45 1.19
CA THR A 301 -12.94 -8.34 0.27
C THR A 301 -13.93 -7.33 0.85
N PHE A 302 -14.87 -7.80 1.68
CA PHE A 302 -15.73 -6.92 2.46
C PHE A 302 -14.93 -6.11 3.48
N SER A 303 -13.99 -6.76 4.19
CA SER A 303 -13.06 -6.08 5.11
C SER A 303 -12.20 -5.03 4.40
N CYS A 304 -11.64 -5.34 3.22
CA CYS A 304 -10.88 -4.39 2.39
C CYS A 304 -11.70 -3.15 2.05
N SER A 305 -12.91 -3.36 1.52
CA SER A 305 -13.82 -2.30 1.10
C SER A 305 -14.21 -1.38 2.26
N LEU A 306 -14.56 -2.00 3.39
CA LEU A 306 -14.99 -1.31 4.60
C LEU A 306 -13.85 -0.53 5.25
N SER A 307 -12.65 -1.10 5.29
CA SER A 307 -11.44 -0.45 5.81
C SER A 307 -11.08 0.78 4.96
N CYS A 308 -11.07 0.64 3.62
CA CYS A 308 -10.82 1.76 2.71
C CYS A 308 -11.80 2.92 2.94
N LEU A 309 -13.10 2.63 3.01
CA LEU A 309 -14.13 3.65 3.27
C LEU A 309 -13.98 4.25 4.67
N THR A 310 -13.72 3.42 5.69
CA THR A 310 -13.55 3.87 7.07
C THR A 310 -12.39 4.84 7.20
N PHE A 311 -11.22 4.56 6.61
CA PHE A 311 -10.09 5.48 6.64
C PHE A 311 -10.35 6.78 5.89
N LEU A 312 -11.02 6.74 4.74
CA LEU A 312 -11.44 7.96 4.03
C LEU A 312 -12.39 8.81 4.89
N ILE A 313 -13.37 8.19 5.53
CA ILE A 313 -14.37 8.83 6.39
C ILE A 313 -13.73 9.39 7.66
N PHE A 314 -12.88 8.61 8.31
CA PHE A 314 -12.16 9.00 9.52
C PHE A 314 -11.29 10.22 9.27
N PHE A 315 -10.44 10.21 8.24
CA PHE A 315 -9.60 11.36 7.90
C PHE A 315 -10.44 12.57 7.47
N LYS A 316 -11.45 12.38 6.62
CA LYS A 316 -12.35 13.49 6.25
C LYS A 316 -13.13 14.07 7.43
N ARG A 317 -13.40 13.31 8.50
CA ARG A 317 -14.14 13.82 9.66
C ARG A 317 -13.24 14.51 10.67
N PHE A 318 -12.12 13.88 11.01
CA PHE A 318 -11.29 14.28 12.16
C PHE A 318 -10.04 15.08 11.78
N PHE A 319 -9.65 15.09 10.50
CA PHE A 319 -8.37 15.64 10.03
C PHE A 319 -8.54 16.76 8.98
N ASN A 320 -9.52 17.65 9.19
CA ASN A 320 -9.80 18.77 8.28
C ASN A 320 -8.97 20.03 8.53
N TYR A 321 -8.33 20.13 9.70
CA TYR A 321 -7.60 21.34 10.08
C TYR A 321 -6.09 21.18 9.88
N PRO A 322 -5.42 22.22 9.35
CA PRO A 322 -3.99 22.18 9.15
C PRO A 322 -3.24 22.12 10.48
N THR A 323 -2.46 21.06 10.70
CA THR A 323 -1.53 20.92 11.82
C THR A 323 -0.09 20.74 11.31
N LYS A 324 0.89 21.29 12.03
CA LYS A 324 2.30 21.32 11.60
C LYS A 324 2.88 19.92 11.38
N TRP A 325 2.60 19.00 12.31
CA TRP A 325 3.11 17.63 12.27
C TRP A 325 2.60 16.86 11.06
N TRP A 326 1.28 16.87 10.84
CA TRP A 326 0.69 16.19 9.68
C TRP A 326 1.09 16.82 8.35
N GLN A 327 1.22 18.15 8.29
CA GLN A 327 1.77 18.79 7.09
C GLN A 327 3.19 18.32 6.79
N SER A 328 4.06 18.28 7.81
CA SER A 328 5.42 17.78 7.64
C SER A 328 5.43 16.32 7.20
N LEU A 329 4.61 15.46 7.81
CA LEU A 329 4.52 14.04 7.43
C LEU A 329 4.09 13.90 5.97
N SER A 330 2.98 14.53 5.59
CA SER A 330 2.44 14.45 4.22
C SER A 330 3.39 15.00 3.16
N LEU A 331 4.14 16.06 3.50
CA LEU A 331 5.14 16.62 2.60
C LEU A 331 6.35 15.70 2.40
N ASN A 332 6.71 14.90 3.41
CA ASN A 332 7.87 13.99 3.36
C ASN A 332 7.48 12.52 3.05
N ALA A 333 6.18 12.21 2.98
CA ALA A 333 5.67 10.85 2.83
C ALA A 333 6.30 10.08 1.65
N TYR A 334 6.44 10.73 0.49
CA TYR A 334 6.99 10.05 -0.69
C TYR A 334 8.48 9.69 -0.54
N GLY A 335 9.28 10.58 0.06
CA GLY A 335 10.69 10.28 0.34
C GLY A 335 10.86 9.23 1.43
N ILE A 336 10.06 9.28 2.49
CA ILE A 336 10.03 8.25 3.54
C ILE A 336 9.75 6.89 2.91
N TYR A 337 8.72 6.82 2.07
CA TYR A 337 8.37 5.61 1.35
C TYR A 337 9.53 5.05 0.50
N LEU A 338 10.33 5.90 -0.15
CA LEU A 338 11.45 5.43 -0.97
C LEU A 338 12.60 4.84 -0.15
N ILE A 339 12.94 5.45 1.00
CA ILE A 339 14.19 5.13 1.72
C ILE A 339 14.00 4.25 2.96
N HIS A 340 12.78 4.12 3.48
CA HIS A 340 12.53 3.43 4.76
C HIS A 340 13.06 2.01 4.81
N TYR A 341 12.99 1.28 3.70
CA TYR A 341 13.30 -0.14 3.66
C TYR A 341 14.76 -0.44 3.99
N ILE A 342 15.68 0.48 3.65
CA ILE A 342 17.09 0.40 4.04
C ILE A 342 17.18 0.33 5.56
N PHE A 343 16.60 1.30 6.25
CA PHE A 343 16.67 1.37 7.71
C PHE A 343 15.94 0.22 8.39
N VAL A 344 14.85 -0.28 7.79
CA VAL A 344 14.12 -1.44 8.29
C VAL A 344 15.02 -2.68 8.31
N LEU A 345 15.59 -3.06 7.17
CA LEU A 345 16.37 -4.30 7.06
C LEU A 345 17.66 -4.23 7.89
N TRP A 346 18.37 -3.10 7.86
CA TRP A 346 19.56 -2.91 8.66
C TRP A 346 19.25 -2.94 10.17
N CYS A 347 18.19 -2.26 10.62
CA CYS A 347 17.84 -2.29 12.03
C CYS A 347 17.39 -3.67 12.50
N GLN A 348 16.62 -4.40 11.68
CA GLN A 348 16.22 -5.77 11.99
C GLN A 348 17.44 -6.70 12.10
N TYR A 349 18.41 -6.56 11.18
CA TYR A 349 19.65 -7.33 11.19
C TYR A 349 20.48 -7.08 12.46
N GLU A 350 20.73 -5.81 12.81
CA GLU A 350 21.49 -5.44 14.02
C GLU A 350 20.80 -5.91 15.32
N LEU A 351 19.48 -6.08 15.30
CA LEU A 351 18.71 -6.54 16.45
C LEU A 351 18.62 -8.07 16.57
N LEU A 352 19.13 -8.86 15.60
CA LEU A 352 18.96 -10.32 15.59
C LEU A 352 19.44 -10.99 16.89
N ASP A 353 20.65 -10.65 17.33
CA ASP A 353 21.26 -11.23 18.53
C ASP A 353 20.80 -10.60 19.85
N ALA A 354 20.10 -9.47 19.78
CA ALA A 354 19.58 -8.79 20.96
C ALA A 354 18.51 -9.65 21.67
N ASN A 355 18.65 -9.83 22.98
CA ASN A 355 17.67 -10.52 23.82
C ASN A 355 16.52 -9.59 24.21
N ILE A 356 15.77 -9.12 23.21
CA ILE A 356 14.62 -8.23 23.36
C ILE A 356 13.38 -8.96 22.79
N PRO A 357 12.21 -8.91 23.44
CA PRO A 357 10.99 -9.48 22.89
C PRO A 357 10.65 -8.93 21.50
N ALA A 358 10.01 -9.75 20.66
CA ALA A 358 9.64 -9.41 19.28
C ALA A 358 8.96 -8.03 19.15
N PHE A 359 7.99 -7.72 20.01
CA PHE A 359 7.32 -6.42 20.01
C PHE A 359 8.28 -5.25 20.29
N GLY A 360 9.25 -5.44 21.19
CA GLY A 360 10.29 -4.44 21.48
C GLY A 360 11.18 -4.18 20.27
N LYS A 361 11.63 -5.24 19.58
CA LYS A 361 12.42 -5.12 18.36
C LYS A 361 11.64 -4.44 17.22
N PHE A 362 10.36 -4.77 17.06
CA PHE A 362 9.44 -4.08 16.15
C PHE A 362 9.35 -2.58 16.45
N MET A 363 9.11 -2.19 17.71
CA MET A 363 9.03 -0.78 18.11
C MET A 363 10.32 -0.02 17.84
N ILE A 364 11.47 -0.61 18.13
CA ILE A 364 12.78 -0.01 17.85
C ILE A 364 12.94 0.18 16.33
N THR A 365 12.72 -0.88 15.55
CA THR A 365 12.83 -0.87 14.08
C THR A 365 11.92 0.20 13.48
N PHE A 366 10.65 0.26 13.90
CA PHE A 366 9.70 1.24 13.42
C PHE A 366 10.12 2.67 13.76
N CYS A 367 10.45 2.95 15.02
CA CYS A 367 10.83 4.29 15.47
C CYS A 367 12.09 4.80 14.76
N ILE A 368 13.12 3.96 14.64
CA ILE A 368 14.37 4.32 13.96
C ILE A 368 14.11 4.52 12.46
N SER A 369 13.51 3.55 11.80
CA SER A 369 13.26 3.60 10.36
C SER A 369 12.40 4.80 9.98
N PHE A 370 11.35 5.07 10.74
CA PHE A 370 10.49 6.24 10.51
C PHE A 370 11.22 7.56 10.75
N SER A 371 11.88 7.72 11.91
CA SER A 371 12.50 8.99 12.30
C SER A 371 13.67 9.35 11.38
N VAL A 372 14.54 8.37 11.07
CA VAL A 372 15.69 8.58 10.19
C VAL A 372 15.22 8.86 8.76
N SER A 373 14.24 8.11 8.25
CA SER A 373 13.68 8.35 6.91
C SER A 373 13.02 9.72 6.80
N TRP A 374 12.28 10.14 7.82
CA TRP A 374 11.65 11.44 7.86
C TRP A 374 12.71 12.54 7.88
N TYR A 375 13.68 12.45 8.78
CA TYR A 375 14.74 13.46 8.91
C TYR A 375 15.56 13.59 7.62
N LEU A 376 15.98 12.48 7.02
CA LEU A 376 16.72 12.50 5.75
C LEU A 376 15.89 13.08 4.62
N THR A 377 14.62 12.67 4.49
CA THR A 377 13.73 13.26 3.47
C THR A 377 13.55 14.75 3.67
N PHE A 378 13.40 15.20 4.92
CA PHE A 378 13.32 16.61 5.26
C PHE A 378 14.57 17.38 4.84
N LEU A 379 15.77 16.83 5.06
CA LEU A 379 17.03 17.42 4.62
C LEU A 379 17.16 17.44 3.10
N LEU A 380 16.87 16.32 2.43
CA LEU A 380 16.93 16.19 0.97
C LEU A 380 16.03 17.22 0.27
N ARG A 381 14.83 17.46 0.82
CA ARG A 381 13.86 18.43 0.30
C ARG A 381 14.23 19.89 0.57
N LYS A 382 15.32 20.19 1.28
CA LYS A 382 15.89 21.55 1.30
C LYS A 382 16.50 21.94 -0.04
N SER A 383 16.94 20.97 -0.85
CA SER A 383 17.35 21.21 -2.23
C SER A 383 16.11 21.46 -3.10
N LYS A 384 16.07 22.63 -3.77
CA LYS A 384 14.96 23.00 -4.68
C LYS A 384 14.75 22.00 -5.80
N PHE A 385 15.83 21.37 -6.28
CA PHE A 385 15.74 20.35 -7.33
C PHE A 385 15.01 19.11 -6.82
N VAL A 386 15.43 18.58 -5.67
CA VAL A 386 14.84 17.38 -5.08
C VAL A 386 13.39 17.63 -4.66
N GLN A 387 13.10 18.78 -4.04
CA GLN A 387 11.75 19.19 -3.65
C GLN A 387 10.73 19.22 -4.81
N ARG A 388 11.19 19.41 -6.04
CA ARG A 388 10.31 19.43 -7.22
C ARG A 388 9.74 18.04 -7.53
N TYR A 389 10.49 16.99 -7.19
CA TYR A 389 10.24 15.61 -7.54
C TYR A 389 9.89 14.72 -6.32
N LEU A 390 10.27 15.13 -5.10
CA LEU A 390 9.83 14.59 -3.80
C LEU A 390 8.80 15.48 -3.11
#